data_AF-A0AAV5SQW0-F1
#
_entry.id   AF-A0AAV5SQW0-F1
#
_cell.length_a   1.000
_cell.length_b   1.000
_cell.length_c   1.000
_cell.angle_alpha   90.00
_cell.angle_beta   90.00
_cell.angle_gamma   90.00
#
_symmetry.space_group_name_H-M   'P 1'
#
loop_
_entity.id
_entity.type
_entity.pdbx_description
1 polymer ?
#
loop_
_entity_poly.entity_id
_entity_poly.type
_entity_poly.pdbx_seq_one_letter_code
_entity_poly.pdbx_strand_id
1 'polypeptide(L)'
;MFNSSTTVPAIRVEEGYTLYYIPYQFGSLIGPEKYWDENWAFQFFSTNWSHSIWIALLYSVAVHAGERWMAERKPFNLKLPLIIWSAALAIFSLAGTIRMGEEFLYVLRTRSFLDSISYSVDPSEPAAFWACLFAISKLIELGDTLFIVAKKKELIFLHWYHHAVVLVYVWHSATELVAGGRWFITMNYAVHTLMYAYYAVTAAGFRLPRGLSMLITTLQTTQMLVGVAISFTVLHYKLQGRIMQQSYENLLLCFAIYSSFAVLFMNFFQKLYLEKKVKT
;
A
#
# COMPACT_ATOMS: atom_id res chain seq x y z
N MET A 1 31.75 -20.82 -0.37
CA MET A 1 30.48 -21.50 -0.69
C MET A 1 29.47 -21.08 0.35
N PHE A 2 28.58 -20.13 0.03
CA PHE A 2 27.51 -19.72 0.94
C PHE A 2 26.46 -20.82 0.96
N ASN A 3 26.29 -21.45 2.11
CA ASN A 3 25.23 -22.42 2.35
C ASN A 3 23.95 -21.62 2.61
N SER A 4 23.13 -21.37 1.58
CA SER A 4 21.81 -20.77 1.77
C SER A 4 20.93 -21.81 2.48
N SER A 5 20.76 -21.64 3.79
CA SER A 5 19.88 -22.51 4.57
C SER A 5 18.45 -22.40 4.04
N THR A 6 17.92 -23.47 3.46
CA THR A 6 16.52 -23.60 2.99
C THR A 6 15.50 -23.75 4.14
N THR A 7 15.97 -23.66 5.38
CA THR A 7 15.17 -23.75 6.60
C THR A 7 14.31 -22.51 6.78
N VAL A 8 13.02 -22.71 7.08
CA VAL A 8 12.06 -21.64 7.34
C VAL A 8 11.63 -21.68 8.80
N PRO A 9 11.66 -20.54 9.52
CA PRO A 9 12.14 -19.24 9.07
C PRO A 9 13.66 -19.18 8.94
N ALA A 10 14.15 -18.43 7.93
CA ALA A 10 15.50 -17.92 7.97
C ALA A 10 15.57 -16.75 8.95
N ILE A 11 16.70 -16.59 9.63
CA ILE A 11 16.88 -15.61 10.70
C ILE A 11 18.03 -14.70 10.34
N ARG A 12 17.77 -13.39 10.35
CA ARG A 12 18.80 -12.34 10.27
C ARG A 12 18.77 -11.51 11.55
N VAL A 13 19.94 -11.25 12.11
CA VAL A 13 20.10 -10.44 13.34
C VAL A 13 20.97 -9.24 13.00
N GLU A 14 20.42 -8.04 13.16
CA GLU A 14 21.11 -6.76 12.93
C GLU A 14 20.81 -5.82 14.11
N GLU A 15 21.84 -5.32 14.78
CA GLU A 15 21.77 -4.26 15.82
C GLU A 15 20.57 -4.33 16.80
N GLY A 16 20.29 -5.51 17.37
CA GLY A 16 19.22 -5.70 18.35
C GLY A 16 17.83 -5.99 17.76
N TYR A 17 17.73 -6.09 16.43
CA TYR A 17 16.54 -6.48 15.69
C TYR A 17 16.70 -7.89 15.09
N THR A 18 15.68 -8.73 15.27
CA THR A 18 15.65 -10.10 14.69
C THR A 18 14.57 -10.17 13.63
N LEU A 19 14.98 -10.49 12.41
CA LEU A 19 14.10 -10.67 11.26
C LEU A 19 13.92 -12.16 10.96
N TYR A 20 12.68 -12.61 11.00
CA TYR A 20 12.27 -13.93 10.55
C TYR A 20 11.67 -13.81 9.16
N TYR A 21 12.24 -14.48 8.16
CA TYR A 21 11.82 -14.35 6.76
C TYR A 21 11.77 -15.69 6.03
N ILE A 22 11.10 -15.69 4.88
CA ILE A 22 11.05 -16.83 3.96
C ILE A 22 12.08 -16.57 2.86
N PRO A 23 13.15 -17.39 2.75
CA PRO A 23 14.14 -17.24 1.70
C PRO A 23 13.50 -17.57 0.35
N TYR A 24 13.69 -16.69 -0.63
CA TYR A 24 13.20 -16.87 -1.98
C TYR A 24 14.15 -16.22 -2.97
N GLN A 25 14.76 -17.03 -3.83
CA GLN A 25 15.69 -16.53 -4.85
C GLN A 25 14.96 -16.29 -6.16
N PHE A 26 14.98 -15.04 -6.63
CA PHE A 26 14.37 -14.69 -7.91
C PHE A 26 15.18 -15.24 -9.08
N GLY A 27 14.49 -15.77 -10.10
CA GLY A 27 15.13 -16.34 -11.29
C GLY A 27 15.81 -15.29 -12.18
N SER A 28 15.47 -14.02 -12.02
CA SER A 28 16.08 -12.90 -12.74
C SER A 28 15.97 -11.60 -11.94
N LEU A 29 16.96 -10.71 -12.14
CA LEU A 29 16.99 -9.36 -11.59
C LEU A 29 16.76 -8.35 -12.72
N ILE A 30 15.83 -7.41 -12.52
CA ILE A 30 15.50 -6.38 -13.51
C ILE A 30 16.09 -5.02 -13.13
N GLY A 31 16.87 -4.44 -14.05
CA GLY A 31 17.36 -3.06 -14.01
C GLY A 31 17.81 -2.58 -12.61
N PRO A 32 17.00 -1.74 -11.92
CA PRO A 32 17.32 -1.18 -10.60
C PRO A 32 17.51 -2.20 -9.47
N GLU A 33 16.90 -3.38 -9.55
CA GLU A 33 16.99 -4.42 -8.51
C GLU A 33 18.45 -4.87 -8.28
N LYS A 34 19.31 -4.73 -9.29
CA LYS A 34 20.74 -5.06 -9.20
C LYS A 34 21.53 -4.14 -8.28
N TYR A 35 21.00 -2.96 -7.99
CA TYR A 35 21.60 -1.96 -7.12
C TYR A 35 20.85 -1.84 -5.79
N TRP A 36 20.02 -2.84 -5.46
CA TRP A 36 19.31 -2.87 -4.21
C TRP A 36 20.30 -2.95 -3.05
N ASP A 37 20.10 -2.08 -2.06
CA ASP A 37 20.83 -2.05 -0.81
C ASP A 37 19.80 -2.09 0.33
N GLU A 38 19.64 -3.27 0.92
CA GLU A 38 18.70 -3.48 2.02
C GLU A 38 19.09 -2.71 3.29
N ASN A 39 20.40 -2.50 3.52
CA ASN A 39 20.90 -1.81 4.70
C ASN A 39 20.54 -0.32 4.62
N TRP A 40 20.72 0.28 3.44
CA TRP A 40 20.29 1.65 3.18
C TRP A 40 18.79 1.80 3.47
N ALA A 41 17.95 0.90 2.96
CA ALA A 41 16.50 0.99 3.14
C ALA A 41 16.11 0.84 4.62
N PHE A 42 16.69 -0.13 5.32
CA PHE A 42 16.45 -0.34 6.74
C PHE A 42 16.86 0.89 7.57
N GLN A 43 18.05 1.44 7.33
CA GLN A 43 18.52 2.65 8.00
C GLN A 43 17.64 3.86 7.68
N PHE A 44 17.26 4.03 6.42
CA PHE A 44 16.41 5.15 5.99
C PHE A 44 15.07 5.14 6.73
N PHE A 45 14.35 4.02 6.72
CA PHE A 45 13.05 3.96 7.41
C PHE A 45 13.21 4.03 8.93
N SER A 46 14.18 3.32 9.51
CA SER A 46 14.38 3.33 10.98
C SER A 46 14.68 4.72 11.52
N THR A 47 15.43 5.53 10.77
CA THR A 47 15.78 6.90 11.19
C THR A 47 14.71 7.94 10.80
N ASN A 48 14.01 7.75 9.68
CA ASN A 48 13.15 8.79 9.11
C ASN A 48 11.65 8.50 9.19
N TRP A 49 11.18 7.33 9.64
CA TRP A 49 9.75 6.98 9.58
C TRP A 49 8.85 8.04 10.21
N SER A 50 9.28 8.68 11.32
CA SER A 50 8.49 9.69 12.05
C SER A 50 8.26 10.99 11.25
N HIS A 51 9.10 11.27 10.23
CA HIS A 51 8.86 12.40 9.31
C HIS A 51 7.55 12.24 8.54
N SER A 52 7.09 11.00 8.32
CA SER A 52 5.79 10.74 7.70
C SER A 52 4.62 11.41 8.44
N ILE A 53 4.71 11.52 9.78
CA ILE A 53 3.68 12.16 10.61
C ILE A 53 3.61 13.65 10.28
N TRP A 54 4.75 14.33 10.25
CA TRP A 54 4.83 15.74 9.91
C TRP A 54 4.40 16.00 8.47
N ILE A 55 4.78 15.13 7.54
CA ILE A 55 4.35 15.20 6.15
C ILE A 55 2.83 15.05 6.05
N ALA A 56 2.23 14.08 6.75
CA ALA A 56 0.78 13.84 6.75
C ALA A 56 0.00 15.03 7.34
N LEU A 57 0.50 15.64 8.42
CA LEU A 57 -0.09 16.84 9.02
C LEU A 57 0.01 18.04 8.06
N LEU A 58 1.19 18.28 7.48
CA LEU A 58 1.40 19.36 6.53
C LEU A 58 0.54 19.16 5.27
N TYR A 59 0.47 17.94 4.75
CA TYR A 59 -0.40 17.56 3.65
C TYR A 59 -1.87 17.87 3.97
N SER A 60 -2.35 17.49 5.16
CA SER A 60 -3.74 17.74 5.58
C SER A 60 -4.04 19.24 5.62
N VAL A 61 -3.13 20.06 6.15
CA VAL A 61 -3.28 21.53 6.15
C VAL A 61 -3.24 22.09 4.72
N ALA A 62 -2.27 21.66 3.92
CA ALA A 62 -2.07 22.12 2.54
C ALA A 62 -3.27 21.82 1.64
N VAL A 63 -3.91 20.67 1.82
CA VAL A 63 -5.11 20.26 1.08
C VAL A 63 -6.27 21.22 1.34
N HIS A 64 -6.60 21.50 2.61
CA HIS A 64 -7.70 22.41 2.96
C HIS A 64 -7.38 23.87 2.62
N ALA A 65 -6.11 24.27 2.73
CA ALA A 65 -5.66 25.59 2.27
C ALA A 65 -5.78 25.71 0.73
N GLY A 66 -5.42 24.65 0.00
CA GLY A 66 -5.54 24.56 -1.45
C GLY A 66 -6.99 24.64 -1.92
N GLU A 67 -7.92 23.97 -1.24
CA GLU A 67 -9.36 24.07 -1.53
C GLU A 67 -9.88 25.50 -1.39
N ARG A 68 -9.53 26.18 -0.28
CA ARG A 68 -9.90 27.59 -0.06
C ARG A 68 -9.29 28.50 -1.13
N TRP A 69 -8.02 28.30 -1.47
CA TRP A 69 -7.33 29.10 -2.49
C TRP A 69 -7.93 28.89 -3.90
N MET A 70 -8.39 27.67 -4.20
CA MET A 70 -9.07 27.35 -5.46
C MET A 70 -10.52 27.80 -5.50
N ALA A 71 -11.15 28.13 -4.37
CA ALA A 71 -12.56 28.52 -4.30
C ALA A 71 -12.87 29.70 -5.24
N GLU A 72 -12.00 30.72 -5.24
CA GLU A 72 -12.13 31.94 -6.04
C GLU A 72 -11.54 31.83 -7.47
N ARG A 73 -10.96 30.68 -7.82
CA ARG A 73 -10.25 30.47 -9.09
C ARG A 73 -11.02 29.55 -10.05
N LYS A 74 -10.66 29.63 -11.33
CA LYS A 74 -11.13 28.68 -12.35
C LYS A 74 -10.37 27.35 -12.24
N PRO A 75 -11.00 26.20 -12.51
CA PRO A 75 -10.32 24.90 -12.48
C PRO A 75 -9.23 24.84 -13.55
N PHE A 76 -8.08 24.25 -13.21
CA PHE A 76 -6.98 24.08 -14.14
C PHE A 76 -7.25 22.97 -15.18
N ASN A 77 -6.79 23.18 -16.41
CA ASN A 77 -6.82 22.15 -17.44
C ASN A 77 -5.59 21.22 -17.31
N LEU A 78 -5.69 20.26 -16.39
CA LEU A 78 -4.64 19.26 -16.13
C LEU A 78 -4.96 17.92 -16.79
N LYS A 79 -5.57 17.91 -17.98
CA LYS A 79 -5.96 16.65 -18.64
C LYS A 79 -4.75 15.77 -18.96
N LEU A 80 -3.80 16.28 -19.75
CA LEU A 80 -2.62 15.50 -20.15
C LEU A 80 -1.72 15.11 -18.96
N PRO A 81 -1.39 16.02 -18.02
CA PRO A 81 -0.64 15.66 -16.82
C PRO A 81 -1.30 14.54 -16.00
N LEU A 82 -2.62 14.59 -15.81
CA LEU A 82 -3.36 13.56 -15.06
C LEU A 82 -3.32 12.20 -15.76
N ILE A 83 -3.39 12.17 -17.10
CA ILE A 83 -3.29 10.92 -17.88
C ILE A 83 -1.91 10.31 -17.71
N ILE A 84 -0.85 11.11 -17.88
CA ILE A 84 0.54 10.65 -17.74
C ILE A 84 0.79 10.16 -16.31
N TRP A 85 0.36 10.93 -15.31
CA TRP A 85 0.46 10.57 -13.90
C TRP A 85 -0.21 9.23 -13.59
N SER A 86 -1.48 9.09 -13.97
CA SER A 86 -2.25 7.86 -13.74
C SER A 86 -1.64 6.68 -14.50
N ALA A 87 -1.21 6.86 -15.75
CA ALA A 87 -0.56 5.81 -16.52
C ALA A 87 0.78 5.37 -15.91
N ALA A 88 1.58 6.31 -15.43
CA ALA A 88 2.85 6.02 -14.77
C ALA A 88 2.64 5.21 -13.48
N LEU A 89 1.68 5.61 -12.63
CA LEU A 89 1.33 4.87 -11.42
C LEU A 89 0.72 3.50 -11.71
N ALA A 90 -0.03 3.35 -12.80
CA ALA A 90 -0.54 2.05 -13.24
C ALA A 90 0.59 1.11 -13.67
N ILE A 91 1.56 1.59 -14.47
CA ILE A 91 2.72 0.80 -14.91
C ILE A 91 3.61 0.43 -13.72
N PHE A 92 3.89 1.39 -12.83
CA PHE A 92 4.62 1.16 -11.60
C PHE A 92 3.96 0.09 -10.75
N SER A 93 2.64 0.20 -10.54
CA SER A 93 1.88 -0.77 -9.75
C SER A 93 1.84 -2.14 -10.41
N LEU A 94 1.80 -2.21 -11.74
CA LEU A 94 1.84 -3.48 -12.49
C LEU A 94 3.18 -4.18 -12.31
N ALA A 95 4.28 -3.44 -12.42
CA ALA A 95 5.62 -3.97 -12.18
C ALA A 95 5.75 -4.50 -10.74
N GLY A 96 5.29 -3.73 -9.75
CA GLY A 96 5.23 -4.17 -8.35
C GLY A 96 4.35 -5.41 -8.15
N THR A 97 3.20 -5.48 -8.82
CA THR A 97 2.30 -6.66 -8.78
C THR A 97 2.99 -7.91 -9.30
N ILE A 98 3.69 -7.81 -10.42
CA ILE A 98 4.39 -8.95 -11.04
C ILE A 98 5.52 -9.43 -10.13
N ARG A 99 6.34 -8.50 -9.62
CA ARG A 99 7.54 -8.85 -8.86
C ARG A 99 7.24 -9.32 -7.44
N MET A 100 6.36 -8.63 -6.71
CA MET A 100 5.86 -9.13 -5.42
C MET A 100 5.04 -10.41 -5.60
N GLY A 101 4.27 -10.50 -6.69
CA GLY A 101 3.42 -11.64 -7.01
C GLY A 101 4.20 -12.94 -7.23
N GLU A 102 5.42 -12.86 -7.76
CA GLU A 102 6.29 -14.02 -7.99
C GLU A 102 6.65 -14.73 -6.67
N GLU A 103 7.18 -13.98 -5.69
CA GLU A 103 7.45 -14.49 -4.33
C GLU A 103 6.16 -14.89 -3.62
N PHE A 104 5.11 -14.08 -3.73
CA PHE A 104 3.85 -14.34 -3.05
C PHE A 104 3.22 -15.66 -3.51
N LEU A 105 3.20 -15.93 -4.82
CA LEU A 105 2.70 -17.19 -5.37
C LEU A 105 3.56 -18.38 -4.97
N TYR A 106 4.88 -18.22 -4.87
CA TYR A 106 5.76 -19.25 -4.33
C TYR A 106 5.39 -19.60 -2.89
N VAL A 107 5.23 -18.59 -2.03
CA VAL A 107 4.86 -18.79 -0.62
C VAL A 107 3.48 -19.45 -0.50
N LEU A 108 2.48 -18.98 -1.24
CA LEU A 108 1.13 -19.57 -1.20
C LEU A 108 1.07 -21.03 -1.66
N ARG A 109 1.98 -21.45 -2.54
CA ARG A 109 2.02 -22.84 -3.06
C ARG A 109 2.84 -23.78 -2.19
N THR A 110 3.79 -23.25 -1.43
CA THR A 110 4.80 -24.08 -0.74
C THR A 110 4.72 -24.00 0.78
N ARG A 111 4.02 -22.99 1.34
CA ARG A 111 3.97 -22.72 2.77
C ARG A 111 2.53 -22.60 3.26
N SER A 112 2.37 -22.74 4.58
CA SER A 112 1.08 -22.53 5.20
C SER A 112 0.68 -21.05 5.14
N PHE A 113 -0.63 -20.78 5.17
CA PHE A 113 -1.14 -19.42 5.32
C PHE A 113 -0.50 -18.72 6.51
N LEU A 114 -0.33 -19.43 7.62
CA LEU A 114 0.20 -18.84 8.84
C LEU A 114 1.67 -18.44 8.68
N ASP A 115 2.50 -19.22 7.99
CA ASP A 115 3.89 -18.82 7.69
C ASP A 115 3.93 -17.55 6.82
N SER A 116 3.00 -17.42 5.86
CA SER A 116 2.93 -16.26 4.96
C SER A 116 2.61 -14.93 5.66
N ILE A 117 2.08 -14.98 6.90
CA ILE A 117 1.79 -13.81 7.74
C ILE A 117 2.66 -13.74 9.00
N SER A 118 3.47 -14.78 9.27
CA SER A 118 4.40 -14.85 10.41
C SER A 118 5.79 -14.32 10.05
N TYR A 119 6.25 -14.65 8.83
CA TYR A 119 7.62 -14.40 8.37
C TYR A 119 7.64 -13.43 7.20
N SER A 120 8.59 -12.50 7.20
CA SER A 120 8.75 -11.47 6.18
C SER A 120 9.26 -12.01 4.84
N VAL A 121 9.31 -11.13 3.85
CA VAL A 121 10.05 -11.34 2.61
C VAL A 121 11.55 -11.32 2.89
N ASP A 122 12.34 -11.97 2.05
CA ASP A 122 13.79 -11.90 2.15
C ASP A 122 14.28 -10.46 1.87
N PRO A 123 14.98 -9.82 2.83
CA PRO A 123 15.40 -8.43 2.70
C PRO A 123 16.38 -8.20 1.55
N SER A 124 17.17 -9.20 1.16
CA SER A 124 18.19 -9.06 0.10
C SER A 124 17.64 -9.29 -1.32
N GLU A 125 16.35 -9.63 -1.44
CA GLU A 125 15.75 -10.06 -2.70
C GLU A 125 14.80 -9.00 -3.27
N PRO A 126 14.50 -9.05 -4.59
CA PRO A 126 13.62 -8.10 -5.27
C PRO A 126 12.30 -7.77 -4.56
N ALA A 127 11.69 -8.71 -3.84
CA ALA A 127 10.47 -8.44 -3.08
C ALA A 127 10.66 -7.31 -2.05
N ALA A 128 11.79 -7.26 -1.34
CA ALA A 128 12.09 -6.18 -0.40
C ALA A 128 12.34 -4.84 -1.10
N PHE A 129 13.01 -4.85 -2.26
CA PHE A 129 13.17 -3.67 -3.12
C PHE A 129 11.81 -3.08 -3.51
N TRP A 130 10.87 -3.92 -3.97
CA TRP A 130 9.52 -3.47 -4.34
C TRP A 130 8.68 -3.05 -3.13
N ALA A 131 8.87 -3.66 -1.97
CA ALA A 131 8.26 -3.20 -0.72
C ALA A 131 8.78 -1.80 -0.30
N CYS A 132 10.07 -1.52 -0.52
CA CYS A 132 10.64 -0.19 -0.30
C CYS A 132 10.08 0.85 -1.28
N LEU A 133 10.02 0.52 -2.57
CA LEU A 133 9.39 1.39 -3.56
C LEU A 133 7.91 1.65 -3.26
N PHE A 134 7.19 0.66 -2.74
CA PHE A 134 5.82 0.82 -2.27
C PHE A 134 5.72 1.86 -1.14
N ALA A 135 6.63 1.81 -0.16
CA ALA A 135 6.67 2.79 0.92
C ALA A 135 6.95 4.21 0.42
N ILE A 136 7.88 4.34 -0.53
CA ILE A 136 8.18 5.63 -1.18
C ILE A 136 6.98 6.11 -2.02
N SER A 137 6.25 5.20 -2.69
CA SER A 137 5.13 5.59 -3.55
C SER A 137 4.01 6.29 -2.79
N LYS A 138 3.81 5.99 -1.51
CA LYS A 138 2.78 6.67 -0.69
C LYS A 138 3.00 8.17 -0.55
N LEU A 139 4.26 8.62 -0.60
CA LEU A 139 4.58 10.04 -0.66
C LEU A 139 4.22 10.64 -2.04
N ILE A 140 4.52 9.90 -3.11
CA ILE A 140 4.21 10.33 -4.49
C ILE A 140 2.69 10.40 -4.71
N GLU A 141 1.94 9.42 -4.21
CA GLU A 141 0.49 9.30 -4.32
C GLU A 141 -0.27 10.49 -3.66
N LEU A 142 0.36 11.26 -2.76
CA LEU A 142 -0.22 12.53 -2.27
C LEU A 142 -0.53 13.52 -3.42
N GLY A 143 0.16 13.38 -4.56
CA GLY A 143 -0.08 14.15 -5.77
C GLY A 143 -1.49 13.96 -6.35
N ASP A 144 -2.17 12.84 -6.09
CA ASP A 144 -3.56 12.62 -6.53
C ASP A 144 -4.49 13.71 -6.01
N THR A 145 -4.32 14.08 -4.75
CA THR A 145 -5.13 15.11 -4.10
C THR A 145 -4.89 16.48 -4.69
N LEU A 146 -3.65 16.78 -5.12
CA LEU A 146 -3.32 18.02 -5.81
C LEU A 146 -4.11 18.14 -7.12
N PHE A 147 -4.23 17.04 -7.89
CA PHE A 147 -5.04 17.04 -9.11
C PHE A 147 -6.53 17.25 -8.83
N ILE A 148 -7.07 16.66 -7.76
CA ILE A 148 -8.47 16.83 -7.36
C ILE A 148 -8.75 18.30 -7.02
N VAL A 149 -7.93 18.88 -6.14
CA VAL A 149 -8.05 20.29 -5.69
C VAL A 149 -7.89 21.26 -6.86
N ALA A 150 -6.83 21.09 -7.67
CA ALA A 150 -6.54 21.95 -8.81
C ALA A 150 -7.63 21.90 -9.91
N LYS A 151 -8.33 20.77 -10.05
CA LYS A 151 -9.45 20.61 -10.99
C LYS A 151 -10.81 20.96 -10.38
N LYS A 152 -10.86 21.44 -9.13
CA LYS A 152 -12.08 21.73 -8.35
C LYS A 152 -13.05 20.56 -8.36
N LYS A 153 -12.53 19.34 -8.20
CA LYS A 153 -13.35 18.14 -8.00
C LYS A 153 -13.65 18.00 -6.51
N GLU A 154 -14.77 17.36 -6.20
CA GLU A 154 -15.16 17.08 -4.83
C GLU A 154 -14.10 16.20 -4.16
N LEU A 155 -13.45 16.75 -3.13
CA LEU A 155 -12.50 16.02 -2.31
C LEU A 155 -13.23 15.37 -1.14
N ILE A 156 -13.44 14.06 -1.25
CA ILE A 156 -14.10 13.29 -0.20
C ILE A 156 -13.17 13.04 0.99
N PHE A 157 -13.73 13.03 2.21
CA PHE A 157 -12.98 12.75 3.45
C PHE A 157 -12.15 11.47 3.35
N LEU A 158 -12.75 10.39 2.83
CA LEU A 158 -12.08 9.09 2.67
C LEU A 158 -10.76 9.22 1.89
N HIS A 159 -10.68 10.06 0.87
CA HIS A 159 -9.49 10.16 0.02
C HIS A 159 -8.30 10.76 0.78
N TRP A 160 -8.43 12.01 1.26
CA TRP A 160 -7.30 12.66 1.90
C TRP A 160 -6.94 12.04 3.26
N TYR A 161 -7.94 11.56 4.01
CA TYR A 161 -7.71 10.83 5.26
C TYR A 161 -6.95 9.54 5.00
N HIS A 162 -7.34 8.76 3.98
CA HIS A 162 -6.63 7.55 3.59
C HIS A 162 -5.17 7.85 3.25
N HIS A 163 -4.89 8.81 2.34
CA HIS A 163 -3.53 9.14 1.92
C HIS A 163 -2.63 9.59 3.08
N ALA A 164 -3.15 10.39 4.01
CA ALA A 164 -2.42 10.81 5.20
C ALA A 164 -2.06 9.62 6.11
N VAL A 165 -3.04 8.76 6.41
CA VAL A 165 -2.88 7.67 7.36
C VAL A 165 -2.04 6.51 6.79
N VAL A 166 -2.24 6.13 5.52
CA VAL A 166 -1.44 5.06 4.90
C VAL A 166 0.03 5.43 4.78
N LEU A 167 0.35 6.71 4.56
CA LEU A 167 1.75 7.17 4.52
C LEU A 167 2.45 6.86 5.85
N VAL A 168 1.84 7.27 6.96
CA VAL A 168 2.39 7.06 8.30
C VAL A 168 2.53 5.58 8.60
N TYR A 169 1.48 4.81 8.33
CA TYR A 169 1.45 3.39 8.63
C TYR A 169 2.49 2.59 7.83
N VAL A 170 2.61 2.85 6.53
CA VAL A 170 3.54 2.12 5.68
C VAL A 170 4.99 2.46 6.05
N TRP A 171 5.30 3.72 6.35
CA TRP A 171 6.65 4.10 6.77
C TRP A 171 7.03 3.51 8.13
N HIS A 172 6.09 3.50 9.09
CA HIS A 172 6.28 2.80 10.36
C HIS A 172 6.49 1.30 10.14
N SER A 173 5.66 0.67 9.29
CA SER A 173 5.74 -0.77 9.01
C SER A 173 6.99 -1.20 8.23
N ALA A 174 7.58 -0.29 7.47
CA ALA A 174 8.83 -0.54 6.76
C ALA A 174 10.02 -0.71 7.71
N THR A 175 9.98 -0.11 8.92
CA THR A 175 11.02 -0.28 9.95
C THR A 175 11.12 -1.73 10.44
N GLU A 176 10.01 -2.47 10.40
CA GLU A 176 9.93 -3.84 10.91
C GLU A 176 9.82 -4.89 9.78
N LEU A 177 9.90 -4.48 8.51
CA LEU A 177 9.60 -5.36 7.36
C LEU A 177 8.44 -6.31 7.66
N VAL A 178 7.28 -5.78 8.05
CA VAL A 178 6.19 -6.57 8.62
C VAL A 178 5.80 -7.77 7.73
N ALA A 179 5.64 -8.95 8.31
CA ALA A 179 5.35 -10.17 7.54
C ALA A 179 4.04 -10.09 6.73
N GLY A 180 2.99 -9.55 7.35
CA GLY A 180 1.71 -9.28 6.68
C GLY A 180 1.83 -8.28 5.51
N GLY A 181 2.92 -7.52 5.45
CA GLY A 181 3.24 -6.61 4.34
C GLY A 181 3.24 -7.32 2.99
N ARG A 182 3.65 -8.60 2.93
CA ARG A 182 3.57 -9.43 1.71
C ARG A 182 2.16 -9.43 1.11
N TRP A 183 1.15 -9.66 1.94
CA TRP A 183 -0.25 -9.65 1.52
C TRP A 183 -0.73 -8.24 1.18
N PHE A 184 -0.49 -7.29 2.10
CA PHE A 184 -1.00 -5.92 1.96
C PHE A 184 -0.44 -5.22 0.73
N ILE A 185 0.86 -5.31 0.50
CA ILE A 185 1.55 -4.68 -0.63
C ILE A 185 1.12 -5.34 -1.94
N THR A 186 1.10 -6.67 -2.02
CA THR A 186 0.74 -7.38 -3.26
C THR A 186 -0.70 -7.10 -3.68
N MET A 187 -1.66 -7.17 -2.74
CA MET A 187 -3.06 -6.82 -3.01
C MET A 187 -3.19 -5.35 -3.42
N ASN A 188 -2.49 -4.44 -2.72
CA ASN A 188 -2.56 -3.02 -3.02
C ASN A 188 -2.03 -2.71 -4.41
N TYR A 189 -0.87 -3.26 -4.80
CA TYR A 189 -0.33 -3.11 -6.15
C TYR A 189 -1.29 -3.64 -7.22
N ALA A 190 -1.87 -4.81 -7.02
CA ALA A 190 -2.81 -5.38 -7.97
C ALA A 190 -4.05 -4.48 -8.17
N VAL A 191 -4.63 -4.00 -7.07
CA VAL A 191 -5.80 -3.12 -7.11
C VAL A 191 -5.45 -1.74 -7.66
N HIS A 192 -4.30 -1.16 -7.30
CA HIS A 192 -3.86 0.15 -7.80
C HIS A 192 -3.53 0.12 -9.28
N THR A 193 -3.01 -0.99 -9.80
CA THR A 193 -2.85 -1.20 -11.25
C THR A 193 -4.17 -0.99 -11.98
N LEU A 194 -5.25 -1.63 -11.50
CA LEU A 194 -6.58 -1.53 -12.11
C LEU A 194 -7.19 -0.14 -11.91
N MET A 195 -7.08 0.43 -10.70
CA MET A 195 -7.62 1.74 -10.36
C MET A 195 -6.97 2.85 -11.18
N TYR A 196 -5.64 2.91 -11.26
CA TYR A 196 -4.95 3.95 -12.01
C TYR A 196 -5.10 3.78 -13.52
N ALA A 197 -5.18 2.54 -14.02
CA ALA A 197 -5.54 2.32 -15.43
C ALA A 197 -6.94 2.88 -15.73
N TYR A 198 -7.91 2.64 -14.84
CA TYR A 198 -9.25 3.22 -14.94
C TYR A 198 -9.21 4.76 -14.92
N TYR A 199 -8.40 5.37 -14.05
CA TYR A 199 -8.22 6.83 -14.00
C TYR A 199 -7.55 7.40 -15.25
N ALA A 200 -6.53 6.74 -15.80
CA ALA A 200 -5.88 7.17 -17.04
C ALA A 200 -6.88 7.19 -18.21
N VAL A 201 -7.67 6.12 -18.37
CA VAL A 201 -8.66 5.98 -19.44
C VAL A 201 -9.81 6.99 -19.28
N THR A 202 -10.33 7.16 -18.07
CA THR A 202 -11.39 8.15 -17.81
C THR A 202 -10.89 9.59 -17.96
N ALA A 203 -9.64 9.88 -17.56
CA ALA A 203 -9.01 11.19 -17.77
C ALA A 203 -8.79 11.51 -19.27
N ALA A 204 -8.58 10.49 -20.12
CA ALA A 204 -8.51 10.65 -21.57
C ALA A 204 -9.86 11.02 -22.21
N GLY A 205 -10.97 10.82 -21.49
CA GLY A 205 -12.33 11.19 -21.90
C GLY A 205 -13.21 10.00 -22.28
N PHE A 206 -12.72 8.77 -22.12
CA PHE A 206 -13.51 7.58 -22.37
C PHE A 206 -14.44 7.28 -21.20
N ARG A 207 -15.69 6.93 -21.50
CA ARG A 207 -16.68 6.51 -20.50
C ARG A 207 -16.64 5.00 -20.35
N LEU A 208 -16.17 4.53 -19.20
CA LEU A 208 -16.11 3.10 -18.89
C LEU A 208 -17.43 2.63 -18.25
N PRO A 209 -17.79 1.33 -18.41
CA PRO A 209 -19.00 0.78 -17.81
C PRO A 209 -19.01 0.92 -16.28
N ARG A 210 -20.21 1.18 -15.71
CA ARG A 210 -20.40 1.26 -14.25
C ARG A 210 -19.93 -0.02 -13.54
N GLY A 211 -20.11 -1.18 -14.17
CA GLY A 211 -19.66 -2.47 -13.62
C GLY A 211 -18.16 -2.53 -13.33
N LEU A 212 -17.33 -1.85 -14.11
CA LEU A 212 -15.87 -1.82 -13.87
C LEU A 212 -15.52 -0.96 -12.64
N SER A 213 -16.18 0.19 -12.48
CA SER A 213 -16.04 1.01 -11.27
C SER A 213 -16.53 0.27 -10.02
N MET A 214 -17.63 -0.48 -10.14
CA MET A 214 -18.12 -1.34 -9.06
C MET A 214 -17.11 -2.43 -8.71
N LEU A 215 -16.55 -3.12 -9.71
CA LEU A 215 -15.52 -4.15 -9.51
C LEU A 215 -14.32 -3.59 -8.74
N ILE A 216 -13.78 -2.44 -9.18
CA ILE A 216 -12.62 -1.80 -8.52
C ILE A 216 -12.96 -1.47 -7.07
N THR A 217 -14.12 -0.87 -6.80
CA THR A 217 -14.54 -0.53 -5.43
C THR A 217 -14.76 -1.77 -4.58
N THR A 218 -15.30 -2.85 -5.14
CA THR A 218 -15.44 -4.15 -4.46
C THR A 218 -14.07 -4.72 -4.10
N LEU A 219 -13.12 -4.74 -5.04
CA LEU A 219 -11.75 -5.20 -4.78
C LEU A 219 -11.08 -4.35 -3.69
N GLN A 220 -11.27 -3.03 -3.74
CA GLN A 220 -10.77 -2.10 -2.71
C GLN A 220 -11.39 -2.32 -1.34
N THR A 221 -12.65 -2.72 -1.26
CA THR A 221 -13.32 -3.03 0.01
C THR A 221 -12.85 -4.38 0.54
N THR A 222 -12.73 -5.38 -0.33
CA THR A 222 -12.24 -6.72 0.03
C THR A 222 -10.82 -6.68 0.58
N GLN A 223 -9.89 -5.89 0.01
CA GLN A 223 -8.54 -5.77 0.57
C GLN A 223 -8.54 -5.24 2.02
N MET A 224 -9.47 -4.35 2.39
CA MET A 224 -9.56 -3.82 3.75
C MET A 224 -10.06 -4.90 4.72
N LEU A 225 -11.06 -5.69 4.29
CA LEU A 225 -11.58 -6.83 5.04
C LEU A 225 -10.52 -7.92 5.28
N VAL A 226 -9.79 -8.29 4.22
CA VAL A 226 -8.68 -9.24 4.32
C VAL A 226 -7.59 -8.67 5.23
N GLY A 227 -7.33 -7.36 5.15
CA GLY A 227 -6.47 -6.62 6.07
C GLY A 227 -6.81 -6.86 7.54
N VAL A 228 -8.05 -6.56 7.93
CA VAL A 228 -8.55 -6.77 9.30
C VAL A 228 -8.42 -8.23 9.73
N ALA A 229 -8.77 -9.18 8.86
CA ALA A 229 -8.69 -10.61 9.17
C ALA A 229 -7.25 -11.07 9.43
N ILE A 230 -6.28 -10.61 8.62
CA ILE A 230 -4.86 -10.89 8.83
C ILE A 230 -4.38 -10.28 10.14
N SER A 231 -4.69 -9.01 10.41
CA SER A 231 -4.27 -8.33 11.65
C SER A 231 -4.80 -9.03 12.90
N PHE A 232 -6.06 -9.45 12.90
CA PHE A 232 -6.66 -10.22 13.98
C PHE A 232 -5.96 -11.57 14.17
N THR A 233 -5.69 -12.28 13.07
CA THR A 233 -5.01 -13.59 13.11
C THR A 233 -3.60 -13.46 13.66
N VAL A 234 -2.83 -12.46 13.21
CA VAL A 234 -1.48 -12.21 13.72
C VAL A 234 -1.51 -11.89 15.21
N LEU A 235 -2.42 -11.03 15.66
CA LEU A 235 -2.57 -10.72 17.08
C LEU A 235 -2.89 -11.96 17.91
N HIS A 236 -3.85 -12.78 17.45
CA HIS A 236 -4.27 -14.00 18.13
C HIS A 236 -3.09 -14.96 18.37
N TYR A 237 -2.31 -15.26 17.33
CA TYR A 237 -1.17 -16.17 17.44
C TYR A 237 0.03 -15.54 18.15
N LYS A 238 0.24 -14.22 18.04
CA LYS A 238 1.30 -13.52 18.78
C LYS A 238 1.06 -13.60 20.29
N LEU A 239 -0.19 -13.43 20.73
CA LEU A 239 -0.57 -13.59 22.15
C LEU A 239 -0.38 -15.02 22.68
N GLN A 240 -0.39 -16.02 21.80
CA GLN A 240 -0.08 -17.42 22.13
C GLN A 240 1.42 -17.73 22.15
N GLY A 241 2.29 -16.73 21.91
CA GLY A 241 3.74 -16.90 21.91
C GLY A 241 4.31 -17.43 20.59
N ARG A 242 3.52 -17.48 19.50
CA ARG A 242 4.06 -17.80 18.17
C ARG A 242 4.88 -16.63 17.63
N ILE A 243 5.95 -16.95 16.92
CA ILE A 243 6.77 -15.97 16.20
C ILE A 243 5.89 -15.26 15.16
N MET A 244 5.72 -13.95 15.36
CA MET A 244 5.05 -13.02 14.44
C MET A 244 5.93 -11.79 14.33
N GLN A 245 6.43 -11.49 13.14
CA GLN A 245 7.42 -10.43 12.91
C GLN A 245 6.96 -9.06 13.44
N GLN A 246 5.67 -8.76 13.28
CA GLN A 246 5.07 -7.46 13.59
C GLN A 246 5.07 -7.18 15.09
N SER A 247 5.53 -6.01 15.53
CA SER A 247 5.45 -5.59 16.94
C SER A 247 3.99 -5.39 17.41
N TYR A 248 3.78 -5.34 18.74
CA TYR A 248 2.46 -5.02 19.29
C TYR A 248 2.00 -3.61 18.92
N GLU A 249 2.93 -2.65 18.83
CA GLU A 249 2.66 -1.27 18.44
C GLU A 249 2.20 -1.21 16.97
N ASN A 250 2.93 -1.89 16.08
CA ASN A 250 2.55 -1.99 14.68
C ASN A 250 1.19 -2.65 14.50
N LEU A 251 0.91 -3.74 15.24
CA LEU A 251 -0.38 -4.44 15.18
C LEU A 251 -1.53 -3.57 15.66
N LEU A 252 -1.34 -2.79 16.72
CA LEU A 252 -2.35 -1.85 17.21
C LEU A 252 -2.67 -0.79 16.15
N LEU A 253 -1.65 -0.19 15.54
CA LEU A 253 -1.80 0.77 14.45
C LEU A 253 -2.50 0.13 13.24
N CYS A 254 -2.05 -1.06 12.83
CA CYS A 254 -2.62 -1.82 11.73
C CYS A 254 -4.12 -2.07 11.96
N PHE A 255 -4.49 -2.60 13.13
CA PHE A 255 -5.87 -2.91 13.46
C PHE A 255 -6.76 -1.66 13.47
N ALA A 256 -6.31 -0.58 14.10
CA ALA A 256 -7.05 0.68 14.15
C ALA A 256 -7.30 1.24 12.74
N ILE A 257 -6.28 1.26 11.90
CA ILE A 257 -6.33 1.83 10.55
C ILE A 257 -7.21 0.99 9.63
N TYR A 258 -6.96 -0.32 9.54
CA TYR A 258 -7.72 -1.20 8.66
C TYR A 258 -9.19 -1.31 9.09
N SER A 259 -9.50 -1.29 10.39
CA SER A 259 -10.88 -1.24 10.88
C SER A 259 -11.57 0.07 10.48
N SER A 260 -10.89 1.21 10.62
CA SER A 260 -11.43 2.51 10.19
C SER A 260 -11.70 2.54 8.68
N PHE A 261 -10.79 2.00 7.87
CA PHE A 261 -10.95 1.95 6.41
C PHE A 261 -12.05 0.97 6.00
N ALA A 262 -12.15 -0.20 6.63
CA ALA A 262 -13.23 -1.14 6.34
C ALA A 262 -14.60 -0.47 6.50
N VAL A 263 -14.82 0.26 7.61
CA VAL A 263 -16.05 1.02 7.83
C VAL A 263 -16.27 2.10 6.76
N LEU A 264 -15.24 2.89 6.45
CA LEU A 264 -15.37 3.99 5.47
C LEU A 264 -15.62 3.47 4.04
N PHE A 265 -14.95 2.39 3.62
CA PHE A 265 -15.15 1.79 2.30
C PHE A 265 -16.53 1.12 2.18
N MET A 266 -17.00 0.45 3.24
CA MET A 266 -18.37 -0.09 3.27
C MET A 266 -19.42 1.03 3.15
N ASN A 267 -19.24 2.12 3.91
CA ASN A 267 -20.13 3.28 3.84
C ASN A 267 -20.10 3.93 2.44
N PHE A 268 -18.92 4.07 1.85
CA PHE A 268 -18.78 4.57 0.48
C PHE A 268 -19.49 3.67 -0.54
N PHE A 269 -19.32 2.35 -0.44
CA PHE A 269 -19.98 1.38 -1.33
C PHE A 269 -21.52 1.46 -1.21
N GLN A 270 -22.03 1.52 0.03
CA GLN A 270 -23.46 1.67 0.30
C GLN A 270 -24.02 2.94 -0.36
N LYS A 271 -23.40 4.09 -0.14
CA LYS A 271 -23.83 5.38 -0.71
C LYS A 271 -23.77 5.42 -2.24
N LEU A 272 -22.75 4.82 -2.84
CA LEU A 272 -22.52 4.93 -4.28
C LEU A 272 -23.35 3.94 -5.11
N TYR A 273 -23.66 2.76 -4.54
CA TYR A 273 -24.24 1.66 -5.30
C TYR A 273 -25.56 1.12 -4.77
N LEU A 274 -25.81 1.18 -3.46
CA LEU A 274 -26.99 0.58 -2.84
C LEU A 274 -28.07 1.62 -2.51
N GLU A 275 -27.67 2.83 -2.11
CA GLU A 275 -28.61 3.92 -1.91
C GLU A 275 -29.21 4.35 -3.26
N LYS A 276 -30.54 4.29 -3.37
CA LYS A 276 -31.25 4.89 -4.50
C LYS A 276 -31.05 6.39 -4.42
N LYS A 277 -30.41 6.99 -5.44
CA LYS A 277 -30.46 8.44 -5.61
C LYS A 277 -31.92 8.85 -5.69
N VAL A 278 -32.41 9.54 -4.66
CA VAL A 278 -33.66 10.28 -4.75
C VAL A 278 -33.43 11.30 -5.86
N LYS A 279 -34.17 11.16 -6.97
CA LYS A 279 -34.20 12.19 -8.01
C LYS A 279 -34.93 13.40 -7.40
N THR A 280 -34.19 14.35 -6.87
CA THR A 280 -34.64 15.73 -6.73
C THR A 280 -34.39 16.48 -8.02
#